data_AF-A0A6P1A970-F1
#
_entry.id   AF-A0A6P1A970-F1
#
_cell.length_a   1.000
_cell.length_b   1.000
_cell.length_c   1.000
_cell.angle_alpha   90.00
_cell.angle_beta   90.00
_cell.angle_gamma   90.00
#
_symmetry.space_group_name_H-M   'P 1'
#
loop_
_entity.id
_entity.type
_entity.pdbx_description
1 polymer ?
#
loop_
_entity_poly.entity_id
_entity_poly.type
_entity_poly.pdbx_seq_one_letter_code
_entity_poly.pdbx_strand_id
1 'polypeptide(L)'
;MVEPIPPITLPPMQDPDREGEWLQNTLQTWLDEEFLPEPVNETIAARAAQIFIRQRLEGENDLGALTIAIVTEMQSFDFSASFYSEFAIANAVSDLLLKSLGIDSCCGQ
;
A
#
# COMPACT_ATOMS: atom_id res chain seq x y z
N MET A 1 27.77 16.47 10.16
CA MET A 1 26.31 16.41 10.35
C MET A 1 25.77 15.53 9.24
N VAL A 2 25.01 14.49 9.57
CA VAL A 2 24.34 13.65 8.55
C VAL A 2 23.11 14.42 8.11
N GLU A 3 23.00 14.66 6.81
CA GLU A 3 21.82 15.30 6.23
C GLU A 3 20.68 14.28 6.18
N PRO A 4 19.47 14.62 6.67
CA PRO A 4 18.35 13.68 6.67
C PRO A 4 17.91 13.38 5.25
N ILE A 5 17.49 12.13 5.02
CA ILE A 5 16.93 11.71 3.73
C ILE A 5 15.58 12.42 3.56
N PRO A 6 15.33 13.12 2.43
CA PRO A 6 14.06 13.78 2.20
C PRO A 6 12.92 12.75 2.09
N PRO A 7 11.71 13.09 2.53
CA PRO A 7 10.55 12.22 2.39
C PRO A 7 10.17 12.00 0.92
N ILE A 8 9.59 10.84 0.64
CA ILE A 8 8.95 10.55 -0.64
C ILE A 8 7.49 10.96 -0.52
N THR A 9 7.05 11.86 -1.40
CA THR A 9 5.67 12.37 -1.41
C THR A 9 4.99 12.03 -2.72
N LEU A 10 3.73 11.59 -2.63
CA LEU A 10 2.86 11.37 -3.78
C LEU A 10 2.42 12.72 -4.36
N PRO A 11 2.19 12.82 -5.68
CA PRO A 11 1.57 14.00 -6.26
C PRO A 11 0.16 14.19 -5.68
N PRO A 12 -0.43 15.40 -5.76
CA PRO A 12 -1.80 15.63 -5.33
C PRO A 12 -2.76 14.64 -5.98
N MET A 13 -3.69 14.11 -5.16
CA MET A 13 -4.71 13.18 -5.64
C MET A 13 -5.55 13.86 -6.73
N GLN A 14 -5.75 13.16 -7.84
CA GLN A 14 -6.53 13.67 -8.97
C GLN A 14 -7.95 13.09 -8.98
N ASP A 15 -8.05 11.78 -8.75
CA ASP A 15 -9.30 11.04 -8.81
C ASP A 15 -9.29 9.94 -7.73
N PRO A 16 -9.99 10.15 -6.60
CA PRO A 16 -9.99 9.22 -5.47
C PRO A 16 -10.50 7.83 -5.85
N ASP A 17 -11.53 7.75 -6.70
CA ASP A 17 -12.16 6.50 -7.07
C ASP A 17 -11.21 5.69 -7.95
N ARG A 18 -10.59 6.35 -8.94
CA ARG A 18 -9.63 5.71 -9.83
C ARG A 18 -8.34 5.29 -9.10
N GLU A 19 -7.82 6.12 -8.20
CA GLU A 19 -6.63 5.76 -7.40
C GLU A 19 -6.92 4.59 -6.46
N GLY A 20 -8.12 4.54 -5.88
CA GLY A 20 -8.55 3.46 -4.99
C GLY A 20 -8.73 2.14 -5.74
N GLU A 21 -9.43 2.17 -6.87
CA GLU A 21 -9.62 1.00 -7.74
C GLU A 21 -8.27 0.47 -8.26
N TRP A 22 -7.38 1.37 -8.67
CA TRP A 22 -6.04 1.00 -9.10
C TRP A 22 -5.27 0.28 -7.99
N LEU A 23 -5.25 0.83 -6.77
CA LEU A 23 -4.50 0.24 -5.66
C LEU A 23 -5.09 -1.11 -5.25
N GLN A 24 -6.42 -1.21 -5.16
CA GLN A 24 -7.09 -2.48 -4.85
C GLN A 24 -6.74 -3.56 -5.88
N ASN A 25 -6.92 -3.28 -7.17
CA ASN A 25 -6.68 -4.27 -8.23
C ASN A 25 -5.21 -4.68 -8.30
N THR A 26 -4.29 -3.71 -8.18
CA THR A 26 -2.84 -3.98 -8.26
C THR A 26 -2.35 -4.74 -7.04
N LEU A 27 -2.83 -4.39 -5.83
CA LEU A 27 -2.47 -5.11 -4.61
C LEU A 27 -3.05 -6.53 -4.62
N GLN A 28 -4.31 -6.72 -5.02
CA GLN A 28 -4.88 -8.06 -5.16
C GLN A 28 -4.06 -8.92 -6.11
N THR A 29 -3.71 -8.38 -7.29
CA THR A 29 -2.86 -9.07 -8.27
C THR A 29 -1.52 -9.46 -7.64
N TRP A 30 -0.88 -8.55 -6.91
CA TRP A 30 0.38 -8.83 -6.22
C TRP A 30 0.25 -9.96 -5.18
N LEU A 31 -0.83 -9.96 -4.38
CA LEU A 31 -1.10 -11.01 -3.39
C LEU A 31 -1.37 -12.37 -4.05
N ASP A 32 -2.05 -12.37 -5.20
CA ASP A 32 -2.36 -13.59 -5.93
C ASP A 32 -1.12 -14.19 -6.63
N GLU A 33 -0.16 -13.34 -7.04
CA GLU A 33 1.06 -13.73 -7.75
C GLU A 33 2.22 -14.12 -6.82
N GLU A 34 2.37 -13.49 -5.65
CA GLU A 34 3.50 -13.72 -4.75
C GLU A 34 3.41 -15.08 -4.04
N PHE A 35 2.18 -15.53 -3.71
CA PHE A 35 1.94 -16.90 -3.23
C PHE A 35 0.92 -17.62 -4.11
N LEU A 36 -0.34 -17.62 -3.70
CA LEU A 36 -1.42 -18.22 -4.46
C LEU A 36 -2.73 -17.45 -4.22
N PRO A 37 -3.68 -17.48 -5.16
CA PRO A 37 -4.93 -16.77 -5.02
C PRO A 37 -5.76 -17.31 -3.85
N GLU A 38 -6.12 -16.44 -2.92
CA GLU A 38 -6.99 -16.74 -1.80
C GLU A 38 -8.17 -15.76 -1.75
N PRO A 39 -9.40 -16.21 -1.40
CA PRO A 39 -10.56 -15.31 -1.32
C PRO A 39 -10.35 -14.11 -0.37
N VAL A 40 -9.50 -14.27 0.65
CA VAL A 40 -9.19 -13.18 1.60
C VAL A 40 -8.39 -12.04 0.95
N ASN A 41 -7.67 -12.30 -0.15
CA ASN A 41 -6.81 -11.32 -0.82
C ASN A 41 -7.62 -10.13 -1.36
N GLU A 42 -8.81 -10.37 -1.92
CA GLU A 42 -9.73 -9.29 -2.35
C GLU A 42 -10.12 -8.40 -1.17
N THR A 43 -10.44 -9.00 -0.02
CA THR A 43 -10.85 -8.25 1.18
C THR A 43 -9.68 -7.44 1.75
N ILE A 44 -8.48 -8.03 1.79
CA ILE A 44 -7.26 -7.35 2.22
C ILE A 44 -6.97 -6.15 1.31
N ALA A 45 -7.03 -6.36 -0.01
CA ALA A 45 -6.73 -5.32 -0.98
C ALA A 45 -7.74 -4.16 -0.91
N ALA A 46 -9.03 -4.48 -0.81
CA ALA A 46 -10.08 -3.48 -0.63
C ALA A 46 -9.89 -2.68 0.67
N ARG A 47 -9.51 -3.34 1.76
CA ARG A 47 -9.29 -2.67 3.05
C ARG A 47 -8.08 -1.73 3.00
N ALA A 48 -6.97 -2.18 2.43
CA ALA A 48 -5.77 -1.35 2.27
C ALA A 48 -6.04 -0.13 1.36
N ALA A 49 -6.76 -0.31 0.25
CA ALA A 49 -7.15 0.78 -0.64
C ALA A 49 -8.07 1.80 0.05
N GLN A 50 -9.02 1.34 0.87
CA GLN A 50 -9.88 2.21 1.65
C GLN A 50 -9.08 3.08 2.64
N ILE A 51 -8.13 2.48 3.36
CA ILE A 51 -7.25 3.21 4.29
C ILE A 51 -6.44 4.26 3.53
N PHE A 52 -5.79 3.86 2.43
CA PHE A 52 -5.01 4.76 1.59
C PHE A 52 -5.83 5.96 1.10
N ILE A 53 -7.00 5.74 0.50
CA ILE A 53 -7.84 6.83 -0.01
C ILE A 53 -8.31 7.74 1.12
N ARG A 54 -8.70 7.20 2.26
CA ARG A 54 -9.10 8.01 3.42
C ARG A 54 -7.97 8.95 3.87
N GLN A 55 -6.76 8.42 4.05
CA GLN A 55 -5.59 9.21 4.47
C GLN A 55 -5.22 10.27 3.42
N ARG A 56 -5.24 9.92 2.13
CA ARG A 56 -4.97 10.87 1.05
C ARG A 56 -6.02 11.99 0.97
N LEU A 57 -7.30 11.69 1.20
CA LEU A 57 -8.38 12.69 1.30
C LEU A 57 -8.26 13.58 2.55
N GLU A 58 -7.65 13.08 3.62
CA GLU A 58 -7.29 13.84 4.82
C GLU A 58 -6.05 14.75 4.60
N GLY A 59 -5.44 14.69 3.41
CA GLY A 59 -4.33 15.55 2.99
C GLY A 59 -2.95 14.91 3.16
N GLU A 60 -2.88 13.66 3.63
CA GLU A 60 -1.61 12.95 3.71
C GLU A 60 -1.10 12.58 2.32
N ASN A 61 0.17 12.84 2.05
CA ASN A 61 0.83 12.47 0.79
C ASN A 61 2.24 11.92 1.00
N ASP A 62 2.75 11.96 2.23
CA ASP A 62 4.01 11.32 2.59
C ASP A 62 3.85 9.80 2.56
N LEU A 63 4.69 9.13 1.78
CA LEU A 63 4.64 7.69 1.62
C LEU A 63 4.84 6.98 2.96
N GLY A 64 5.78 7.44 3.79
CA GLY A 64 6.07 6.84 5.09
C GLY A 64 4.86 6.92 6.02
N ALA A 65 4.20 8.07 6.10
CA ALA A 65 2.99 8.25 6.88
C ALA A 65 1.85 7.34 6.40
N LEU A 66 1.66 7.21 5.08
CA LEU A 66 0.68 6.29 4.50
C LEU A 66 0.99 4.83 4.84
N THR A 67 2.26 4.41 4.74
CA THR A 67 2.70 3.07 5.14
C THR A 67 2.37 2.79 6.60
N ILE A 68 2.69 3.73 7.50
CA ILE A 68 2.41 3.58 8.94
C ILE A 68 0.90 3.52 9.22
N ALA A 69 0.10 4.33 8.53
CA ALA A 69 -1.36 4.29 8.65
C ALA A 69 -1.92 2.93 8.24
N ILE A 70 -1.46 2.37 7.11
CA ILE A 70 -1.88 1.05 6.64
C ILE A 70 -1.51 -0.03 7.65
N VAL A 71 -0.25 -0.10 8.12
CA VAL A 71 0.15 -1.08 9.15
C VAL A 71 -0.77 -0.97 10.37
N THR A 72 -0.93 0.25 10.90
CA THR A 72 -1.68 0.51 12.14
C THR A 72 -3.14 0.08 12.02
N GLU A 73 -3.80 0.39 10.92
CA GLU A 73 -5.21 0.07 10.73
C GLU A 73 -5.44 -1.40 10.38
N MET A 74 -4.50 -2.01 9.63
CA MET A 74 -4.57 -3.43 9.26
C MET A 74 -4.29 -4.37 10.45
N GLN A 75 -3.72 -3.91 11.57
CA GLN A 75 -3.61 -4.72 12.80
C GLN A 75 -4.98 -5.21 13.32
N SER A 76 -6.07 -4.54 12.96
CA SER A 76 -7.43 -4.94 13.32
C SER A 76 -8.01 -6.05 12.42
N PHE A 77 -7.32 -6.41 11.35
CA PHE A 77 -7.75 -7.42 10.38
C PHE A 77 -7.31 -8.83 10.83
N ASP A 78 -8.18 -9.82 10.63
CA ASP A 78 -7.87 -11.23 10.90
C ASP A 78 -7.17 -11.87 9.70
N PHE A 79 -5.85 -12.01 9.79
CA PHE A 79 -5.01 -12.64 8.77
C PHE A 79 -4.90 -14.17 8.90
N SER A 80 -5.66 -14.83 9.79
CA SER A 80 -5.52 -16.28 10.03
C SER A 80 -5.77 -17.14 8.77
N ALA A 81 -6.52 -16.62 7.80
CA ALA A 81 -6.76 -17.25 6.50
C ALA A 81 -5.87 -16.72 5.37
N SER A 82 -4.83 -15.94 5.68
CA SER A 82 -3.94 -15.28 4.73
C SER A 82 -2.49 -15.74 4.87
N PHE A 83 -1.73 -15.68 3.78
CA PHE A 83 -0.28 -15.85 3.80
C PHE A 83 0.48 -14.60 4.26
N TYR A 84 -0.23 -13.49 4.45
CA TYR A 84 0.35 -12.17 4.70
C TYR A 84 0.04 -11.67 6.11
N SER A 85 0.81 -10.66 6.52
CA SER A 85 0.55 -9.85 7.72
C SER A 85 0.33 -8.40 7.32
N GLU A 86 -0.13 -7.59 8.27
CA GLU A 86 -0.27 -6.14 8.13
C GLU A 86 1.00 -5.46 7.63
N PHE A 87 2.17 -5.94 8.07
CA PHE A 87 3.47 -5.43 7.63
C PHE A 87 3.76 -5.78 6.17
N ALA A 88 3.46 -7.02 5.76
CA ALA A 88 3.64 -7.44 4.38
C ALA A 88 2.74 -6.62 3.44
N ILE A 89 1.49 -6.37 3.84
CA ILE A 89 0.56 -5.54 3.06
C ILE A 89 1.06 -4.11 2.93
N ALA A 90 1.48 -3.48 4.03
CA ALA A 90 1.96 -2.10 3.97
C ALA A 90 3.25 -1.94 3.14
N ASN A 91 4.16 -2.92 3.22
CA ASN A 91 5.36 -2.94 2.37
C ASN A 91 5.00 -3.11 0.90
N ALA A 92 4.11 -4.04 0.57
CA ALA A 92 3.65 -4.24 -0.80
C ALA A 92 2.98 -2.97 -1.37
N VAL A 93 2.12 -2.31 -0.60
CA VAL A 93 1.53 -1.03 -1.00
C VAL A 93 2.61 0.03 -1.23
N SER A 94 3.61 0.12 -0.35
CA SER A 94 4.71 1.08 -0.50
C SER A 94 5.49 0.84 -1.79
N ASP A 95 5.82 -0.40 -2.10
CA ASP A 95 6.53 -0.78 -3.33
C ASP A 95 5.70 -0.50 -4.59
N LEU A 96 4.40 -0.78 -4.56
CA LEU A 96 3.49 -0.47 -5.67
C LEU A 96 3.40 1.04 -5.91
N LEU A 97 3.34 1.84 -4.85
CA LEU A 97 3.33 3.30 -4.94
C LEU A 97 4.66 3.84 -5.48
N LEU A 98 5.81 3.31 -5.03
CA LEU A 98 7.12 3.67 -5.58
C LEU A 98 7.21 3.37 -7.08
N LYS A 99 6.75 2.18 -7.51
CA LYS A 99 6.67 1.81 -8.93
C LYS A 99 5.76 2.78 -9.71
N SER A 100 4.63 3.20 -9.14
CA SER A 100 3.74 4.17 -9.79
C SER A 100 4.38 5.54 -10.00
N LEU A 101 5.35 5.92 -9.15
CA LEU A 101 6.15 7.13 -9.28
C LEU A 101 7.34 6.98 -10.25
N GLY A 102 7.54 5.79 -10.82
CA GLY A 102 8.74 5.47 -11.62
C GLY A 102 10.02 5.38 -10.77
N ILE A 103 9.90 5.21 -9.46
CA ILE A 103 11.02 4.95 -8.57
C ILE A 103 11.18 3.44 -8.50
N ASP A 104 12.18 2.91 -9.21
CA ASP A 104 12.52 1.50 -9.09
C ASP A 104 12.99 1.22 -7.66
N SER A 105 12.38 0.20 -7.04
CA SER A 105 12.87 -0.42 -5.81
C SER A 105 14.18 -1.15 -6.13
N CYS A 106 15.26 -0.40 -6.31
CA CYS A 106 16.59 -0.94 -6.53
C CYS A 106 17.06 -1.58 -5.22
N CYS A 107 16.91 -2.91 -5.13
CA CYS A 107 17.89 -3.92 -4.67
C CYS A 107 17.16 -5.23 -4.28
N GLY A 108 17.48 -6.33 -4.97
CA GLY A 108 16.93 -7.67 -4.69
C GLY A 108 17.17 -8.73 -5.77
N GLN A 109 18.23 -8.60 -6.59
CA GLN A 109 18.76 -9.70 -7.42
C GLN A 109 19.94 -10.35 -6.71
#